data_AF-A0A0K9P2Y6-F1
#
_entry.id   AF-A0A0K9P2Y6-F1
#
_cell.length_a   1.000
_cell.length_b   1.000
_cell.length_c   1.000
_cell.angle_alpha   90.00
_cell.angle_beta   90.00
_cell.angle_gamma   90.00
#
_symmetry.space_group_name_H-M   'P 1'
#
loop_
_entity.id
_entity.type
_entity.pdbx_description
1 polymer ?
#
loop_
_entity_poly.entity_id
_entity_poly.type
_entity_poly.pdbx_seq_one_letter_code
_entity_poly.pdbx_strand_id
1 'polypeptide(L)' 'MKSIEGYPRLVQRPIEMAITGKLSRRCACYKENELYTTPGLEVYKDCDFLSKTCKV' A
#
# COMPACT_ATOMS: atom_id res chain seq x y z
N MET A 1 -5.61 10.04 14.45
CA MET A 1 -5.39 9.24 13.21
C MET A 1 -6.51 9.58 12.25
N LYS A 2 -6.19 10.11 11.07
CA LYS A 2 -7.19 10.46 10.05
C LYS A 2 -7.31 9.27 9.11
N SER A 3 -8.47 8.62 9.09
CA SER A 3 -8.73 7.53 8.15
C SER A 3 -9.14 8.10 6.79
N ILE A 4 -8.52 7.61 5.72
CA ILE A 4 -8.89 7.92 4.35
C ILE A 4 -9.64 6.72 3.74
N GLU A 5 -10.69 6.99 2.97
CA GLU A 5 -11.44 5.94 2.27
C GLU A 5 -10.62 5.42 1.08
N GLY A 6 -10.45 4.11 1.02
CA GLY A 6 -9.67 3.41 0.00
C GLY A 6 -9.16 2.05 0.49
N TYR A 7 -8.67 1.25 -0.45
CA TYR A 7 -8.17 -0.09 -0.20
C TYR A 7 -6.68 -0.04 0.12
N PRO A 8 -6.24 -0.44 1.32
CA PRO A 8 -4.83 -0.45 1.67
C PRO A 8 -4.13 -1.61 0.94
N ARG A 9 -3.04 -1.27 0.25
CA ARG A 9 -2.17 -2.24 -0.43
C ARG A 9 -0.73 -2.02 -0.04
N LEU A 10 0.02 -3.10 0.09
CA LEU A 10 1.44 -3.02 0.39
C LEU A 10 2.21 -2.71 -0.90
N VAL A 11 3.01 -1.65 -0.87
CA VAL A 11 3.84 -1.23 -2.00
C VAL A 11 5.31 -1.30 -1.61
N GLN A 12 6.12 -1.85 -2.50
CA GLN A 12 7.57 -1.73 -2.40
C GLN A 12 7.99 -0.31 -2.80
N ARG A 13 9.07 0.21 -2.20
CA ARG A 13 9.63 1.52 -2.54
C ARG A 13 11.03 1.34 -3.17
N PRO A 14 11.11 1.11 -4.49
CA PRO A 14 12.38 0.80 -5.16
C PRO A 14 13.42 1.91 -4.99
N ILE A 15 12.98 3.18 -5.01
CA ILE A 15 13.87 4.34 -4.84
C ILE A 15 14.52 4.32 -3.44
N GLU A 16 13.76 4.06 -2.37
CA GLU A 16 14.35 3.97 -1.03
C GLU A 16 15.28 2.76 -0.88
N MET A 17 14.95 1.64 -1.54
CA MET A 17 15.84 0.50 -1.59
C MET A 17 17.16 0.84 -2.29
N ALA A 18 17.10 1.57 -3.42
CA ALA A 18 18.28 2.01 -4.15
C ALA A 18 19.17 2.95 -3.32
N ILE A 19 18.58 3.77 -2.45
CA ILE A 19 19.31 4.73 -1.61
C ILE A 19 19.89 4.04 -0.35
N THR A 20 19.13 3.15 0.28
CA THR A 20 19.45 2.62 1.62
C THR A 20 19.97 1.19 1.64
N GLY A 21 19.81 0.45 0.54
CA GLY A 21 20.05 -0.99 0.46
C GLY A 21 19.08 -1.84 1.28
N LYS A 22 18.07 -1.23 1.92
CA LYS A 22 17.10 -1.93 2.77
C LYS A 22 15.77 -2.07 2.07
N LEU A 23 15.15 -3.24 2.23
CA LEU A 23 13.80 -3.50 1.75
C LEU A 23 12.82 -2.56 2.46
N SER A 24 12.32 -1.56 1.74
CA SER A 24 11.32 -0.61 2.23
C SER A 24 9.97 -0.91 1.60
N ARG A 25 8.98 -1.16 2.46
CA ARG A 25 7.57 -1.37 2.08
C ARG A 25 6.68 -0.48 2.93
N ARG A 26 5.56 -0.03 2.38
CA ARG A 26 4.54 0.72 3.14
C ARG A 26 3.14 0.34 2.68
N CYS A 27 2.14 0.50 3.57
CA CYS A 27 0.76 0.53 3.11
C CYS A 27 0.53 1.86 2.35
N ALA A 28 -0.09 1.77 1.19
CA ALA A 28 -0.62 2.90 0.44
C ALA A 28 -2.11 2.69 0.19
N CYS A 29 -2.85 3.78 0.09
CA CYS A 29 -4.29 3.74 -0.09
C CYS A 29 -4.66 3.93 -1.56
N TYR A 30 -5.37 2.96 -2.11
CA TYR A 30 -5.78 2.94 -3.51
C TYR A 30 -7.30 3.02 -3.65
N LYS A 31 -7.77 3.70 -4.69
CA LYS A 31 -9.16 3.62 -5.10
C LYS A 31 -9.46 2.29 -5.78
N GLU A 32 -10.73 1.93 -5.83
CA GLU A 32 -11.17 0.67 -6.47
C GLU A 32 -10.71 0.55 -7.92
N ASN A 33 -10.83 1.61 -8.71
CA ASN A 33 -10.36 1.63 -10.09
C ASN A 33 -8.85 1.47 -10.23
N GLU A 34 -8.08 1.95 -9.25
CA GLU A 34 -6.61 1.86 -9.24
C GLU A 34 -6.12 0.45 -8.88
N LEU A 35 -6.95 -0.34 -8.18
CA LEU A 35 -6.64 -1.73 -7.86
C LEU A 35 -6.50 -2.60 -9.11
N TYR A 36 -7.33 -2.34 -10.13
CA TYR A 36 -7.33 -3.11 -11.37
C TYR A 36 -6.26 -2.64 -12.35
N THR A 37 -5.86 -1.36 -12.28
CA THR A 37 -4.86 -0.78 -13.18
C THR A 37 -3.44 -0.89 -12.66
N THR A 38 -3.24 -1.04 -11.35
CA THR A 38 -1.92 -1.11 -10.75
C THR A 38 -1.49 -2.57 -10.57
N PRO A 39 -0.51 -3.07 -11.35
CA PRO A 39 -0.02 -4.43 -11.19
C PRO A 39 0.83 -4.59 -9.92
N GLY A 40 0.86 -5.80 -9.37
CA GLY A 40 1.77 -6.15 -8.26
C GLY A 40 1.38 -5.59 -6.90
N LEU A 41 0.11 -5.19 -6.72
CA LEU A 41 -0.42 -4.80 -5.41
C LEU A 41 -0.56 -6.02 -4.51
N GLU A 42 0.29 -6.10 -3.49
CA GLU A 42 0.24 -7.17 -2.49
C GLU A 42 -0.77 -6.81 -1.38
N VAL A 43 -1.51 -7.82 -0.93
CA VAL A 43 -2.34 -7.71 0.28
C VAL A 43 -1.53 -8.29 1.44
N TYR A 44 -1.29 -7.51 2.48
CA TYR A 44 -0.43 -7.89 3.59
C TYR A 44 -1.19 -7.82 4.91
N LYS A 45 -0.77 -8.63 5.89
CA LYS A 45 -1.46 -8.81 7.18
C LYS A 45 -1.71 -7.49 7.94
N ASP A 46 -0.82 -6.51 7.80
CA ASP A 46 -0.94 -5.19 8.45
C ASP A 46 -1.72 -4.15 7.61
N CYS A 47 -1.94 -4.46 6.33
CA CYS A 47 -2.87 -3.74 5.45
C CYS A 47 -4.14 -4.60 5.34
N ASP A 48 -5.01 -4.58 6.36
CA ASP A 48 -6.19 -5.45 6.51
C ASP A 48 -6.86 -5.83 5.17
N PHE A 49 -6.99 -7.14 4.92
CA PHE A 49 -7.33 -7.75 3.61
C PHE A 49 -8.59 -7.17 2.94
N LEU A 50 -9.53 -6.64 3.72
CA LEU A 50 -10.80 -6.04 3.28
C LEU A 50 -11.04 -4.66 3.86
N SER A 51 -10.04 -4.02 4.46
CA SER A 51 -10.24 -2.67 4.96
C SER A 51 -10.50 -1.73 3.79
N LYS A 52 -11.56 -0.94 3.90
CA LYS A 52 -11.85 0.18 2.99
C LYS A 52 -11.33 1.50 3.55
N THR A 53 -10.54 1.43 4.61
CA THR A 53 -9.98 2.59 5.28
C THR A 53 -8.49 2.40 5.51
N CYS A 54 -7.69 3.38 5.11
CA CYS A 54 -6.26 3.37 5.39
C CYS A 54 -5.97 4.26 6.58
N LYS A 55 -5.13 3.75 7.48
CA LYS A 55 -4.55 4.52 8.59
C LYS A 55 -3.32 5.23 8.05
N VAL A 56 -3.35 6.56 8.03
CA VAL A 56 -2.21 7.44 7.68
C VAL A 56 -1.56 7.95 8.95
#